data_AF-A0AA94F0J5-F1
#
_entry.id   AF-A0AA94F0J5-F1
#
_cell.length_a   1.000
_cell.length_b   1.000
_cell.length_c   1.000
_cell.angle_alpha   90.00
_cell.angle_beta   90.00
_cell.angle_gamma   90.00
#
_symmetry.space_group_name_H-M   'P 1'
#
loop_
_entity.id
_entity.type
_entity.pdbx_description
1 polymer ?
#
loop_
_entity_poly.entity_id
_entity_poly.type
_entity_poly.pdbx_seq_one_letter_code
_entity_poly.pdbx_strand_id
1 'polypeptide(L)'
;MPVCYTIGSKCRQLAGYSDDTERYYLEYRTAGDDRVRDSHAALNGIVLPKRRPFWQKYYTPNGWRCRCHVVEVLASSNTKAIVSKLLPKEKRHNGNR
;
A
#
# COMPACT_ATOMS: atom_id res chain seq x y z
N MET A 1 61.45 9.75 -5.79
CA MET A 1 60.60 9.54 -6.98
C MET A 1 60.43 8.04 -7.17
N PRO A 2 59.23 7.46 -7.42
CA PRO A 2 57.84 7.98 -7.35
C PRO A 2 56.99 7.10 -6.36
N VAL A 3 55.73 7.32 -5.98
CA VAL A 3 54.76 8.41 -5.88
C VAL A 3 53.66 7.90 -4.91
N CYS A 4 53.08 8.77 -4.10
CA CYS A 4 51.82 8.48 -3.41
C CYS A 4 50.70 8.27 -4.44
N TYR A 5 49.83 7.26 -4.24
CA TYR A 5 48.56 7.18 -4.96
C TYR A 5 47.42 6.98 -3.95
N THR A 6 46.98 8.08 -3.35
CA THR A 6 45.56 8.21 -3.01
C THR A 6 44.79 8.21 -4.32
N ILE A 7 43.66 7.51 -4.40
CA ILE A 7 42.40 7.95 -5.03
C ILE A 7 41.39 6.80 -4.90
N GLY A 8 40.27 7.10 -4.26
CA GLY A 8 38.99 6.58 -4.77
C GLY A 8 38.45 5.34 -4.09
N SER A 9 37.77 5.58 -2.98
CA SER A 9 36.64 4.77 -2.51
C SER A 9 35.77 4.27 -3.66
N LYS A 10 35.57 2.95 -3.73
CA LYS A 10 34.27 2.32 -4.03
C LYS A 10 34.41 0.81 -3.86
N CYS A 11 34.35 0.36 -2.59
CA CYS A 11 33.68 -0.92 -2.32
C CYS A 11 32.29 -0.80 -2.96
N ARG A 12 32.06 -1.58 -4.01
CA ARG A 12 30.75 -1.74 -4.62
C ARG A 12 29.91 -2.48 -3.59
N GLN A 13 29.39 -1.75 -2.60
CA GLN A 13 28.35 -2.22 -1.71
C GLN A 13 27.30 -2.84 -2.63
N LEU A 14 27.01 -4.13 -2.44
CA LEU A 14 25.81 -4.75 -2.98
C LEU A 14 24.65 -4.05 -2.28
N ALA A 15 24.32 -2.86 -2.78
CA ALA A 15 23.33 -1.98 -2.23
C ALA A 15 21.98 -2.57 -2.56
N GLY A 16 21.37 -3.14 -1.52
CA GLY A 16 19.93 -3.30 -1.46
C GLY A 16 19.40 -4.49 -2.24
N TYR A 17 19.35 -5.65 -1.58
CA TYR A 17 18.09 -6.41 -1.61
C TYR A 17 17.07 -5.59 -0.80
N SER A 18 16.65 -4.46 -1.37
CA SER A 18 15.61 -3.64 -0.77
C SER A 18 14.33 -4.44 -0.87
N ASP A 19 13.77 -4.76 0.29
CA ASP A 19 12.49 -5.42 0.45
C ASP A 19 11.42 -4.70 -0.41
N ASP A 20 11.18 -5.21 -1.61
CA ASP A 20 10.31 -4.57 -2.62
C ASP A 20 8.82 -4.56 -2.16
N THR A 21 8.56 -5.10 -0.97
CA THR A 21 7.27 -5.10 -0.28
C THR A 21 6.76 -3.69 0.05
N GLU A 22 7.62 -2.69 0.16
CA GLU A 22 7.19 -1.28 0.35
C GLU A 22 6.80 -0.59 -0.95
N ARG A 23 7.22 -1.12 -2.10
CA ARG A 23 6.90 -0.58 -3.43
C ARG A 23 5.45 -0.84 -3.81
N TYR A 24 4.87 -1.94 -3.32
CA TYR A 24 3.54 -2.41 -3.69
C TYR A 24 2.62 -2.62 -2.49
N TYR A 25 1.44 -2.02 -2.56
CA TYR A 25 0.33 -2.26 -1.64
C TYR A 25 -0.70 -3.18 -2.29
N LEU A 26 -1.60 -3.70 -1.47
CA LEU A 26 -2.73 -4.51 -1.92
C LEU A 26 -3.99 -3.67 -1.83
N GLU A 27 -4.78 -3.65 -2.89
CA GLU A 27 -6.10 -3.05 -2.95
C GLU A 27 -7.17 -4.15 -3.00
N TYR A 28 -8.17 -4.03 -2.12
CA TYR A 28 -9.33 -4.93 -2.11
C TYR A 28 -10.39 -4.40 -3.06
N ARG A 29 -10.71 -5.18 -4.11
CA ARG A 29 -11.75 -4.85 -5.09
C ARG A 29 -12.86 -5.89 -5.07
N THR A 30 -14.08 -5.40 -5.19
CA THR A 30 -15.29 -6.22 -5.31
C THR A 30 -15.94 -5.94 -6.66
N ALA A 31 -16.67 -6.91 -7.21
CA ALA A 31 -17.42 -6.72 -8.45
C ALA A 31 -18.46 -5.58 -8.38
N GLY A 32 -18.89 -5.20 -7.17
CA GLY A 32 -19.90 -4.14 -6.98
C GLY A 32 -21.33 -4.61 -7.27
N ASP A 33 -21.53 -5.92 -7.48
CA ASP A 33 -22.85 -6.52 -7.65
C ASP A 33 -23.61 -6.60 -6.30
N ASP A 34 -24.94 -6.57 -6.35
CA ASP A 34 -25.85 -6.88 -5.21
C ASP A 34 -25.62 -8.25 -4.56
N ARG A 35 -24.87 -9.14 -5.22
CA ARG A 35 -24.52 -10.47 -4.69
C ARG A 35 -23.30 -10.44 -3.77
N VAL A 36 -22.59 -9.32 -3.70
CA VAL A 36 -21.49 -9.12 -2.76
C VAL A 36 -22.08 -8.88 -1.38
N ARG A 37 -21.66 -9.67 -0.39
CA ARG A 37 -22.09 -9.49 1.01
C ARG A 37 -21.75 -8.07 1.47
N ASP A 38 -22.63 -7.42 2.23
CA ASP A 38 -22.43 -6.04 2.70
C ASP A 38 -21.08 -5.86 3.42
N SER A 39 -20.66 -6.88 4.18
CA SER A 39 -19.37 -6.89 4.86
C SER A 39 -18.18 -6.79 3.91
N HIS A 40 -18.28 -7.30 2.67
CA HIS A 40 -17.23 -7.18 1.66
C HIS A 40 -17.37 -5.90 0.85
N ALA A 41 -18.59 -5.43 0.59
CA ALA A 41 -18.83 -4.15 -0.08
C ALA A 41 -18.19 -2.98 0.70
N ALA A 42 -18.25 -3.03 2.04
CA ALA A 42 -17.57 -2.07 2.91
C ALA A 42 -16.03 -2.09 2.81
N LEU A 43 -15.44 -3.21 2.36
CA LEU A 43 -14.00 -3.37 2.19
C LEU A 43 -13.51 -2.93 0.81
N ASN A 44 -14.42 -2.59 -0.11
CA ASN A 44 -14.07 -2.13 -1.45
C ASN A 44 -13.23 -0.84 -1.38
N GLY A 45 -12.10 -0.80 -2.11
CA GLY A 45 -11.20 0.34 -2.14
C GLY A 45 -10.34 0.50 -0.87
N ILE A 46 -10.21 -0.55 -0.06
CA ILE A 46 -9.20 -0.60 0.99
C ILE A 46 -7.85 -0.91 0.35
N VAL A 47 -6.88 -0.04 0.60
CA VAL A 47 -5.50 -0.20 0.16
C VAL A 47 -4.66 -0.36 1.41
N LEU A 48 -3.89 -1.45 1.55
CA LEU A 48 -3.03 -1.69 2.70
C LEU A 48 -1.72 -2.37 2.28
N PRO A 49 -0.62 -2.15 3.01
CA PRO A 49 0.62 -2.90 2.81
C PRO A 49 0.40 -4.41 2.93
N LYS A 50 1.12 -5.20 2.13
CA LYS A 50 1.07 -6.68 2.14
C LYS A 50 1.28 -7.29 3.53
N ARG A 51 2.14 -6.67 4.34
CA ARG A 51 2.49 -7.13 5.70
C ARG A 51 1.39 -6.90 6.75
N ARG A 52 0.29 -6.22 6.43
CA ARG A 52 -0.78 -5.97 7.42
C ARG A 52 -1.55 -7.26 7.76
N PRO A 53 -1.87 -7.52 9.04
CA PRO A 53 -2.62 -8.71 9.47
C PRO A 53 -4.06 -8.74 8.94
N PHE A 54 -4.56 -7.61 8.43
CA PHE A 54 -5.85 -7.54 7.72
C PHE A 54 -5.95 -8.60 6.62
N TRP A 55 -4.88 -8.77 5.83
CA TRP A 55 -4.89 -9.72 4.72
C TRP A 55 -5.00 -11.16 5.20
N GLN A 56 -4.44 -11.52 6.36
CA GLN A 56 -4.57 -12.89 6.88
C GLN A 56 -6.03 -13.31 7.12
N LYS A 57 -6.92 -12.35 7.41
CA LYS A 57 -8.34 -12.61 7.66
C LYS A 57 -9.22 -12.43 6.42
N TYR A 58 -8.85 -11.52 5.52
CA TYR A 58 -9.69 -11.11 4.39
C TYR A 58 -9.10 -11.48 3.02
N TYR A 59 -8.06 -12.32 2.96
CA TYR A 59 -7.49 -12.80 1.71
C TYR A 59 -8.48 -13.71 0.98
N THR A 60 -8.77 -13.37 -0.27
CA THR A 60 -9.72 -14.09 -1.09
C THR A 60 -9.26 -15.53 -1.37
N PRO A 61 -10.21 -16.50 -1.46
CA PRO A 61 -11.66 -16.32 -1.45
C PRO A 61 -12.27 -16.38 -0.04
N ASN A 62 -12.82 -15.26 0.45
CA ASN A 62 -13.50 -15.12 1.76
C ASN A 62 -14.86 -15.88 1.83
N GLY A 63 -14.99 -17.03 1.18
CA GLY A 63 -16.19 -17.86 1.14
C GLY A 63 -16.58 -18.36 -0.25
N TRP A 64 -17.63 -19.18 -0.31
CA TRP A 64 -18.18 -19.76 -1.53
C TRP A 64 -18.73 -18.69 -2.48
N ARG A 65 -18.37 -18.75 -3.77
CA ARG A 65 -18.76 -17.78 -4.82
C ARG A 65 -18.40 -16.31 -4.53
N CYS A 66 -17.38 -16.07 -3.71
CA CYS A 66 -16.87 -14.72 -3.52
C CYS A 66 -16.31 -14.16 -4.84
N ARG A 67 -16.81 -13.00 -5.28
CA ARG A 67 -16.35 -12.29 -6.49
C ARG A 67 -15.39 -11.13 -6.17
N CYS A 68 -14.79 -11.17 -4.99
CA CYS A 68 -13.80 -10.19 -4.58
C CYS A 68 -12.43 -10.65 -5.06
N HIS A 69 -11.55 -9.69 -5.36
CA HIS A 69 -10.19 -9.94 -5.79
C HIS A 69 -9.26 -8.90 -5.16
N VAL A 70 -8.04 -9.32 -4.89
CA VAL A 70 -6.99 -8.46 -4.34
C VAL A 70 -6.02 -8.13 -5.47
N VAL A 71 -5.76 -6.85 -5.70
CA VAL A 71 -4.85 -6.38 -6.75
C VAL A 71 -3.65 -5.67 -6.14
N GLU A 72 -2.48 -5.90 -6.71
CA GLU A 72 -1.27 -5.21 -6.33
C GLU A 72 -1.22 -3.85 -7.01
N VAL A 73 -1.03 -2.80 -6.21
CA VAL A 73 -0.99 -1.41 -6.66
C VAL A 73 0.29 -0.75 -6.18
N LEU A 74 0.85 0.14 -6.99
CA LEU A 74 2.03 0.91 -6.61
C LEU A 74 1.71 1.80 -5.41
N ALA A 75 2.53 1.72 -4.37
CA ALA A 75 2.39 2.56 -3.17
C ALA A 75 2.44 4.05 -3.55
N SER A 76 3.35 4.42 -4.46
CA SER A 76 3.54 5.79 -4.94
C SER A 76 2.27 6.41 -5.54
N SER A 77 1.52 5.67 -6.37
CA SER A 77 0.31 6.19 -7.02
C SER A 77 -0.91 6.22 -6.09
N ASN A 78 -0.98 5.29 -5.13
CA ASN A 78 -2.16 5.13 -4.27
C ASN A 78 -2.06 5.79 -2.88
N THR A 79 -0.97 6.53 -2.62
CA THR A 79 -0.77 7.33 -1.39
C THR A 79 -1.97 8.25 -1.07
N LYS A 80 -2.65 8.79 -2.08
CA LYS A 80 -3.85 9.64 -1.90
C LYS A 80 -4.99 8.93 -1.16
N ALA A 81 -5.21 7.63 -1.43
CA ALA A 81 -6.27 6.85 -0.79
C ALA A 81 -5.94 6.51 0.68
N ILE A 82 -4.65 6.32 0.98
CA ILE A 82 -4.16 6.06 2.34
C ILE A 82 -4.22 7.34 3.19
N VAL A 83 -3.63 8.43 2.70
CA VAL A 83 -3.49 9.70 3.44
C VAL A 83 -4.86 10.32 3.74
N SER A 84 -5.80 10.26 2.79
CA SER A 84 -7.15 10.80 3.00
C SER A 84 -7.98 10.07 4.06
N LYS A 85 -7.65 8.79 4.35
CA LYS A 85 -8.25 8.01 5.45
C LYS A 85 -7.48 8.16 6.76
N LEU A 86 -6.17 8.40 6.73
CA LEU A 86 -5.32 8.50 7.92
C LEU A 86 -5.23 9.91 8.53
N LEU A 87 -5.48 10.96 7.74
CA LEU A 87 -5.59 12.31 8.30
C LEU A 87 -7.03 12.54 8.77
N PRO A 88 -7.27 12.90 10.06
CA PRO A 88 -8.55 13.46 10.44
C PRO A 88 -8.79 14.66 9.55
N LYS A 89 -9.97 14.70 8.90
CA LYS A 89 -10.42 15.85 8.11
C LYS A 89 -10.45 17.05 9.05
N GLU A 90 -9.36 17.81 9.12
CA GLU A 90 -9.31 19.02 9.91
C GLU A 90 -10.42 19.93 9.38
N LYS A 91 -11.48 20.06 10.18
CA LYS A 91 -12.59 20.94 9.87
C LYS A 91 -12.02 22.33 10.02
N ARG A 92 -11.70 22.99 8.90
CA ARG A 92 -11.36 24.41 8.90
C ARG A 92 -12.58 25.17 9.43
N HIS A 93 -12.61 25.43 10.73
CA HIS A 93 -13.54 26.39 11.32
C HIS A 93 -13.15 27.74 10.75
N ASN A 94 -13.91 28.22 9.76
CA ASN A 94 -13.75 29.57 9.23
C ASN A 94 -14.26 30.54 10.31
N GLY A 95 -13.36 30.95 11.20
CA GLY A 95 -13.60 32.04 12.13
C GLY A 95 -13.68 33.35 11.33
N ASN A 96 -14.89 33.71 10.93
CA ASN A 96 -15.20 35.04 10.45
C ASN A 96 -16.40 35.58 11.24
N ARG A 97 -16.12 36.04 12.47
CA ARG A 97 -16.84 37.11 13.16
C ARG A 97 -16.06 37.58 14.38
#